data_AF-A0AA42SQG9-F1
#
_entry.id   AF-A0AA42SQG9-F1
#
_cell.length_a   1.000
_cell.length_b   1.000
_cell.length_c   1.000
_cell.angle_alpha   90.00
_cell.angle_beta   90.00
_cell.angle_gamma   90.00
#
_symmetry.space_group_name_H-M   'P 1'
#
loop_
_entity.id
_entity.type
_entity.pdbx_description
1 polymer ?
#
loop_
_entity_poly.entity_id
_entity_poly.type
_entity_poly.pdbx_seq_one_letter_code
_entity_poly.pdbx_strand_id
1 'polypeptide(L)' 'MTELEAFELIARQIHLDGVSSIQDGNPCSDTVSVLFYIENYLNDQCTPSAVVSALSDDLDKHNQECIEFNGAYGYEN' A
#
# COMPACT_ATOMS: atom_id res chain seq x y z
N MET A 1 -0.68 23.33 5.70
CA MET A 1 -0.75 21.87 5.84
C MET A 1 -2.04 21.55 6.57
N THR A 2 -3.02 21.06 5.83
CA THR A 2 -4.27 20.52 6.39
C THR A 2 -4.03 19.11 6.93
N GLU A 3 -4.97 18.59 7.71
CA GLU A 3 -4.93 17.21 8.18
C GLU A 3 -4.94 16.21 7.01
N LEU A 4 -5.75 16.47 5.98
CA LEU A 4 -5.79 15.65 4.77
C LEU A 4 -4.44 15.61 4.06
N GLU A 5 -3.79 16.77 3.88
CA GLU A 5 -2.46 16.86 3.27
C GLU A 5 -1.41 16.09 4.10
N ALA A 6 -1.53 16.05 5.43
CA ALA A 6 -0.64 15.27 6.27
C ALA A 6 -0.83 13.76 6.09
N PHE A 7 -2.08 13.28 6.02
CA PHE A 7 -2.36 11.87 5.70
C PHE A 7 -1.87 11.48 4.31
N GLU A 8 -2.01 12.35 3.31
CA GLU A 8 -1.47 12.10 1.97
C GLU A 8 0.06 12.01 1.96
N LEU A 9 0.76 12.83 2.74
CA LEU A 9 2.21 12.74 2.88
C LEU A 9 2.64 11.43 3.57
N ILE A 10 1.93 11.02 4.62
CA ILE A 10 2.19 9.75 5.32
C ILE A 10 1.95 8.57 4.36
N ALA A 11 0.82 8.57 3.64
CA ALA A 11 0.49 7.53 2.68
C ALA A 11 1.54 7.42 1.55
N ARG A 12 2.07 8.56 1.06
CA ARG A 12 3.16 8.56 0.07
C ARG A 12 4.43 7.91 0.60
N GLN A 13 4.81 8.19 1.84
CA GLN A 13 5.99 7.57 2.44
C GLN A 13 5.81 6.05 2.60
N ILE A 14 4.66 5.63 3.13
CA ILE A 14 4.32 4.21 3.29
C ILE A 14 4.31 3.48 1.94
N HIS A 15 3.74 4.10 0.91
CA HIS A 15 3.76 3.57 -0.46
C HIS A 15 5.19 3.39 -0.98
N LEU A 16 6.05 4.39 -0.83
CA LEU A 16 7.47 4.31 -1.24
C LEU A 16 8.21 3.18 -0.51
N ASP A 17 7.98 3.02 0.78
CA ASP A 17 8.59 1.94 1.57
C ASP A 17 8.12 0.56 1.08
N GLY A 18 6.83 0.43 0.75
CA GLY A 18 6.25 -0.78 0.16
C GLY A 18 6.82 -1.09 -1.23
N VAL A 19 6.93 -0.08 -2.10
CA VAL A 19 7.54 -0.22 -3.43
C VAL A 19 9.00 -0.69 -3.30
N SER A 20 9.77 -0.14 -2.36
CA SER A 20 11.15 -0.60 -2.11
C SER A 20 11.18 -2.08 -1.72
N SER A 21 10.30 -2.51 -0.81
CA SER A 21 10.19 -3.91 -0.41
C SER A 21 9.89 -4.84 -1.59
N ILE A 22 8.94 -4.45 -2.45
CA ILE A 22 8.55 -5.22 -3.64
C ILE A 22 9.72 -5.29 -4.64
N GLN A 23 10.46 -4.20 -4.83
CA GLN A 23 11.64 -4.17 -5.69
C GLN A 23 12.75 -5.12 -5.19
N ASP A 24 12.84 -5.31 -3.87
CA ASP A 24 13.73 -6.30 -3.25
C ASP A 24 13.15 -7.74 -3.27
N GLY A 25 11.98 -7.94 -3.91
CA GLY A 25 11.31 -9.24 -4.04
C GLY A 25 10.52 -9.68 -2.81
N ASN A 26 10.27 -8.76 -1.87
CA ASN A 26 9.60 -9.04 -0.61
C ASN A 26 8.17 -8.47 -0.61
N PRO A 27 7.14 -9.33 -0.49
CA PRO A 27 5.77 -8.89 -0.24
C PRO A 27 5.67 -8.01 1.01
N CYS A 28 4.80 -7.01 0.97
CA CYS A 28 4.62 -5.98 1.99
C CYS A 28 3.16 -5.86 2.47
N SER A 29 2.53 -7.00 2.81
CA SER A 29 1.12 -7.04 3.20
C SER A 29 0.76 -6.17 4.41
N ASP A 30 1.69 -5.99 5.36
CA ASP A 30 1.50 -5.09 6.50
C ASP A 30 1.45 -3.63 6.05
N THR A 31 2.33 -3.23 5.14
CA THR A 31 2.37 -1.89 4.55
C THR A 31 1.08 -1.55 3.81
N VAL A 32 0.58 -2.50 3.00
CA VAL A 32 -0.72 -2.41 2.32
C VAL A 32 -1.85 -2.23 3.34
N SER A 33 -1.83 -3.02 4.42
CA SER A 33 -2.85 -2.93 5.48
C SER A 33 -2.88 -1.57 6.16
N VAL A 34 -1.72 -0.92 6.36
CA VAL A 34 -1.66 0.43 6.93
C VAL A 34 -2.24 1.47 5.97
N LEU A 35 -2.00 1.36 4.66
CA LEU A 35 -2.61 2.26 3.67
C LEU A 35 -4.14 2.17 3.69
N PHE A 36 -4.70 0.96 3.66
CA PHE A 36 -6.15 0.77 3.77
C PHE A 36 -6.71 1.22 5.12
N TYR A 37 -5.95 1.12 6.21
CA TYR A 37 -6.35 1.68 7.50
C TYR A 37 -6.50 3.21 7.42
N ILE A 38 -5.54 3.91 6.79
CA ILE A 38 -5.61 5.36 6.59
C ILE A 38 -6.81 5.72 5.70
N GLU A 39 -7.03 4.98 4.61
CA GLU A 39 -8.17 5.19 3.72
C GLU A 39 -9.51 5.05 4.47
N ASN A 40 -9.66 3.96 5.23
CA ASN A 40 -10.87 3.72 6.01
C ASN A 40 -11.09 4.79 7.07
N TYR A 41 -10.03 5.21 7.78
CA TYR A 41 -10.11 6.31 8.74
C TYR A 41 -10.62 7.60 8.08
N LEU A 42 -10.07 7.97 6.92
CA LEU A 42 -10.49 9.16 6.18
C LEU A 42 -11.94 9.06 5.69
N ASN A 43 -12.37 7.88 5.25
CA ASN A 43 -13.75 7.62 4.86
C ASN A 43 -14.71 7.76 6.05
N ASP A 44 -14.34 7.24 7.23
CA ASP A 44 -15.14 7.35 8.46
C ASP A 44 -15.26 8.80 8.96
N GLN A 45 -14.27 9.65 8.66
CA GLN A 45 -14.31 11.09 8.94
C GLN A 45 -15.06 11.90 7.88
N CYS A 46 -15.66 11.26 6.87
CA CYS A 46 -16.30 11.91 5.71
C CYS A 46 -15.33 12.82 4.91
N THR A 47 -14.03 12.51 4.91
CA THR A 47 -12.99 13.25 4.20
C THR A 47 -12.14 12.32 3.31
N PRO A 48 -12.75 11.66 2.31
CA PRO A 48 -12.05 10.71 1.44
C PRO A 48 -10.90 11.41 0.68
N SER A 49 -9.77 10.71 0.52
CA SER A 49 -8.65 11.17 -0.32
C SER A 49 -8.46 10.24 -1.50
N ALA A 50 -8.67 10.76 -2.71
CA ALA A 50 -8.37 10.04 -3.95
C ALA A 50 -6.88 9.69 -4.08
N VAL A 51 -5.99 10.46 -3.43
CA VAL A 51 -4.55 10.16 -3.40
C VAL A 51 -4.31 8.90 -2.57
N VAL A 52 -4.88 8.80 -1.37
CA VAL A 52 -4.71 7.63 -0.51
C VAL A 52 -5.32 6.38 -1.16
N SER A 53 -6.52 6.48 -1.75
CA SER A 53 -7.12 5.35 -2.48
C SER A 53 -6.23 4.86 -3.63
N ALA A 54 -5.73 5.78 -4.46
CA ALA A 54 -4.87 5.41 -5.59
C ALA A 54 -3.55 4.75 -5.14
N LEU A 55 -2.96 5.20 -4.03
CA LEU A 55 -1.75 4.58 -3.47
C LEU A 55 -2.04 3.20 -2.87
N SER A 56 -3.20 3.02 -2.23
CA SER A 56 -3.61 1.74 -1.63
C SER A 56 -3.83 0.68 -2.70
N ASP A 57 -4.59 1.01 -3.76
CA ASP A 57 -4.87 0.11 -4.88
C ASP A 57 -3.59 -0.27 -5.64
N ASP A 58 -2.71 0.70 -5.90
CA ASP A 58 -1.44 0.48 -6.61
C ASP A 58 -0.51 -0.47 -5.84
N LEU A 59 -0.34 -0.24 -4.53
CA LEU A 59 0.53 -1.07 -3.72
C LEU A 59 -0.04 -2.47 -3.50
N ASP A 60 -1.36 -2.61 -3.27
CA ASP A 60 -1.98 -3.91 -3.11
C ASP A 60 -1.81 -4.77 -4.36
N LYS A 61 -2.08 -4.19 -5.54
CA LYS A 61 -1.90 -4.88 -6.82
C LYS A 61 -0.48 -5.41 -6.97
N HIS A 62 0.54 -4.57 -6.77
CA HIS A 62 1.93 -4.98 -6.93
C HIS A 62 2.39 -5.95 -5.83
N ASN A 63 1.83 -5.84 -4.61
CA ASN A 63 2.07 -6.81 -3.55
C ASN A 63 1.50 -8.20 -3.92
N GLN A 64 0.30 -8.28 -4.49
CA GLN A 64 -0.27 -9.55 -4.97
C GLN A 64 0.59 -10.16 -6.07
N GLU A 65 1.00 -9.37 -7.07
CA GLU A 65 1.91 -9.81 -8.13
C GLU A 65 3.22 -10.38 -7.56
N CYS A 66 3.78 -9.75 -6.51
CA CYS A 66 4.97 -10.21 -5.82
C CYS A 66 4.76 -11.54 -5.07
N ILE A 67 3.62 -11.69 -4.38
CA ILE A 67 3.24 -12.94 -3.68
C ILE A 67 3.08 -14.08 -4.68
N GLU A 68 2.39 -13.84 -5.79
CA GLU A 68 2.16 -14.82 -6.84
C GLU A 68 3.48 -15.27 -7.49
N PHE A 69 4.36 -14.32 -7.79
CA PHE A 69 5.70 -14.62 -8.29
C PHE A 69 6.46 -15.53 -7.32
N ASN A 70 6.54 -15.16 -6.03
CA ASN A 70 7.23 -15.96 -5.02
C ASN A 70 6.59 -17.33 -4.79
N GLY A 71 5.26 -17.42 -4.85
CA GLY A 71 4.51 -18.67 -4.74
C GLY A 71 4.76 -19.60 -5.92
N ALA A 72 4.87 -19.08 -7.15
CA ALA A 72 5.12 -19.86 -8.35
C ALA A 72 6.51 -20.55 -8.34
N TYR A 73 7.56 -19.89 -7.82
CA TYR A 73 8.88 -20.51 -7.66
C TYR A 73 8.95 -21.54 -6.53
N GLY A 74 7.99 -21.54 -5.59
CA GLY A 74 7.94 -22.49 -4.48
C GLY A 74 7.51 -23.91 -4.85
N TYR A 75 6.93 -24.11 -6.04
CA TYR A 75 6.41 -25.41 -6.52
C TYR A 75 7.29 -26.08 -7.60
N GLU A 76 8.52 -25.59 -7.83
CA GLU A 76 9.49 -26.20 -8.75
C GLU A 76 10.62 -26.99 -8.02
N ASN A 77 10.33 -27.63 -6.88
CA ASN A 77 11.26 -28.59 -6.24
C ASN A 77 10.60 -29.94 -5.93
#